data_AF-A0A938I462-F1
#
_entry.id   AF-A0A938I462-F1
#
_cell.length_a   1.000
_cell.length_b   1.000
_cell.length_c   1.000
_cell.angle_alpha   90.00
_cell.angle_beta   90.00
_cell.angle_gamma   90.00
#
_symmetry.space_group_name_H-M   'P 1'
#
loop_
_entity.id
_entity.type
_entity.pdbx_description
1 polymer ?
#
loop_
_entity_poly.entity_id
_entity_poly.type
_entity_poly.pdbx_seq_one_letter_code
_entity_poly.pdbx_strand_id
1 'polypeptide(L)'
;MRYGSALLVLCLIVASAGAAEPSRPVKVFILAGQSNMEGQAVVDLDGKDYNDGKGTLNFLLRDPQKAPLFEHLKKADGSWVVRDDVWCRYKRERGPLLAGPLTMGFSVYGDRHHFGPELQFGHVLGDHFENHVLLIKTAWGGKSLFKDFRPPSSGGDVGPYYTKMIAEIRDALANLKIDFPSYGGGYELAGFVWYHGWNDGVDPKHAVPEYEQNLVHLINDIRKEFNVPKLPVIIGELTGPWVNAPGEWTTLRIAQRKAAERPEFKGTALFVETHAFVRKPEDSPNPGHGHHEFGNAETYFLVGDALGKGMKTLLTSSQSEAKAELPQPTSRSVRELEGWTLRVDDRLLGDTPDAALGARTLRFLEAKLVDIKAVVPADRLKDLQAVTIVLDLNCGALASMQYHPSADWLRGNGYPAELVKCVHLPRAADVATRRNINEQPWCILHELAHAYHDQKLSFDEPRIKAAHEKFKASGHGNATLLYNGKRVKHYGLTNQMEFFAEMTESFFGVNDFFPFNRAELQEAEPELFQLLTEIWISPHK
;
A
#
# COMPACT_ATOMS: atom_id res chain seq x y z
N MET A 1 -62.28 34.17 -13.81
CA MET A 1 -62.13 32.71 -13.62
C MET A 1 -61.99 32.05 -14.98
N ARG A 2 -60.79 31.60 -15.34
CA ARG A 2 -60.48 30.51 -16.30
C ARG A 2 -58.97 30.32 -16.25
N TYR A 3 -58.56 29.24 -15.57
CA TYR A 3 -57.19 28.87 -15.29
C TYR A 3 -56.52 28.28 -16.55
N GLY A 4 -55.26 28.65 -16.76
CA GLY A 4 -54.40 28.13 -17.83
C GLY A 4 -53.97 26.68 -17.59
N SER A 5 -53.82 25.94 -18.68
CA SER A 5 -53.34 24.57 -18.69
C SER A 5 -51.81 24.55 -18.69
N ALA A 6 -51.21 24.01 -17.63
CA ALA A 6 -49.78 23.71 -17.58
C ALA A 6 -49.53 22.29 -18.10
N LEU A 7 -48.70 22.19 -19.15
CA LEU A 7 -48.25 20.94 -19.74
C LEU A 7 -47.13 20.37 -18.87
N LEU A 8 -47.37 19.24 -18.20
CA LEU A 8 -46.39 18.54 -17.38
C LEU A 8 -45.55 17.62 -18.29
N VAL A 9 -44.29 17.96 -18.54
CA VAL A 9 -43.33 17.07 -19.22
C VAL A 9 -42.77 16.09 -18.20
N LEU A 10 -43.16 14.83 -18.31
CA LEU A 10 -42.66 13.74 -17.48
C LEU A 10 -41.31 13.26 -18.03
N CYS A 11 -40.20 13.72 -17.46
CA CYS A 11 -38.87 13.15 -17.72
C CYS A 11 -38.78 11.77 -17.07
N LEU A 12 -38.81 10.71 -17.88
CA LEU A 12 -38.42 9.36 -17.49
C LEU A 12 -36.91 9.33 -17.27
N ILE A 13 -36.49 9.37 -16.00
CA ILE A 13 -35.13 9.04 -15.59
C ILE A 13 -35.00 7.51 -15.67
N VAL A 14 -34.40 7.02 -16.75
CA VAL A 14 -33.89 5.65 -16.80
C VAL A 14 -32.61 5.65 -15.96
N ALA A 15 -32.71 5.22 -14.70
CA ALA A 15 -31.55 4.91 -13.90
C ALA A 15 -30.85 3.70 -14.53
N SER A 16 -29.76 3.93 -15.26
CA SER A 16 -28.82 2.87 -15.57
C SER A 16 -28.20 2.41 -14.25
N ALA A 17 -28.59 1.23 -13.79
CA ALA A 17 -27.84 0.53 -12.76
C ALA A 17 -26.45 0.26 -13.34
N GLY A 18 -25.49 1.13 -13.04
CA GLY A 18 -24.10 0.91 -13.34
C GLY A 18 -23.69 -0.41 -12.70
N ALA A 19 -23.24 -1.36 -13.50
CA ALA A 19 -22.57 -2.54 -12.98
C ALA A 19 -21.39 -2.04 -12.14
N ALA A 20 -21.43 -2.28 -10.83
CA ALA A 20 -20.33 -1.95 -9.94
C ALA A 20 -19.06 -2.65 -10.45
N GLU A 21 -17.93 -1.93 -10.48
CA GLU A 21 -16.64 -2.56 -10.76
C GLU A 21 -16.44 -3.76 -9.82
N PRO A 22 -15.90 -4.89 -10.31
CA PRO A 22 -15.62 -6.02 -9.45
C PRO A 22 -14.67 -5.58 -8.34
N SER A 23 -15.08 -5.75 -7.09
CA SER A 23 -14.26 -5.35 -5.95
C SER A 23 -12.93 -6.10 -5.98
N ARG A 24 -11.84 -5.38 -5.76
CA ARG A 24 -10.52 -6.01 -5.58
C ARG A 24 -10.58 -6.99 -4.38
N PRO A 25 -9.88 -8.14 -4.46
CA PRO A 25 -9.90 -9.11 -3.37
C PRO A 25 -9.37 -8.47 -2.08
N VAL A 26 -9.99 -8.81 -0.95
CA VAL A 26 -9.53 -8.35 0.37
C VAL A 26 -8.16 -8.96 0.67
N LYS A 27 -7.21 -8.15 1.14
CA LYS A 27 -5.92 -8.64 1.64
C LYS A 27 -6.06 -9.05 3.10
N VAL A 28 -5.94 -10.34 3.38
CA VAL A 28 -6.17 -10.92 4.71
C VAL A 28 -4.84 -11.17 5.41
N PHE A 29 -4.72 -10.67 6.64
CA PHE A 29 -3.57 -10.87 7.52
C PHE A 29 -4.00 -11.53 8.81
N ILE A 30 -3.31 -12.60 9.20
CA ILE A 30 -3.56 -13.28 10.48
C ILE A 30 -2.61 -12.72 11.52
N LEU A 31 -3.16 -12.26 12.63
CA LEU A 31 -2.44 -11.73 13.78
C LEU A 31 -2.58 -12.73 14.92
N ALA A 32 -1.62 -13.65 14.99
CA ALA A 32 -1.62 -14.75 15.93
C ALA A 32 -0.62 -14.53 17.07
N GLY A 33 -0.97 -14.99 18.26
CA GLY A 33 -0.09 -14.81 19.41
C GLY A 33 -0.76 -15.07 20.76
N GLN A 34 -0.16 -14.51 21.80
CA GLN A 34 -0.66 -14.61 23.18
C GLN A 34 -1.24 -13.29 23.69
N SER A 35 -1.24 -13.07 25.00
CA SER A 35 -1.80 -11.91 25.69
C SER A 35 -1.39 -10.53 25.16
N ASN A 36 -0.16 -10.37 24.66
CA ASN A 36 0.27 -9.07 24.10
C ASN A 36 -0.32 -8.85 22.70
N MET A 37 -0.60 -9.90 21.94
CA MET A 37 -1.39 -9.77 20.71
C MET A 37 -2.88 -9.58 21.02
N GLU A 38 -3.39 -10.00 22.18
CA GLU A 38 -4.78 -9.73 22.57
C GLU A 38 -5.06 -8.23 22.71
N GLY A 39 -4.05 -7.42 23.08
CA GLY A 39 -4.12 -5.97 23.21
C GLY A 39 -4.32 -5.50 24.65
N GLN A 40 -3.25 -4.99 25.25
CA GLN A 40 -3.20 -4.55 26.66
C GLN A 40 -2.81 -3.07 26.79
N ALA A 41 -2.48 -2.39 25.70
CA ALA A 41 -2.12 -0.98 25.75
C ALA A 41 -3.31 -0.14 26.16
N VAL A 42 -3.09 0.76 27.12
CA VAL A 42 -4.14 1.61 27.69
C VAL A 42 -4.27 2.90 26.88
N VAL A 43 -5.50 3.20 26.46
CA VAL A 43 -5.82 4.40 25.67
C VAL A 43 -5.92 5.63 26.57
N ASP A 44 -6.75 5.57 27.61
CA ASP A 44 -7.22 6.77 28.31
C ASP A 44 -7.50 6.58 29.81
N LEU A 45 -7.34 5.39 30.39
CA LEU A 45 -7.59 5.15 31.81
C LEU A 45 -6.52 5.82 32.69
N ASP A 46 -6.96 6.53 33.73
CA ASP A 46 -6.10 7.32 34.61
C ASP A 46 -6.35 7.04 36.10
N GLY A 47 -5.76 7.88 36.96
CA GLY A 47 -5.80 7.73 38.42
C GLY A 47 -4.79 6.72 38.96
N LYS A 48 -4.88 6.48 40.27
CA LYS A 48 -3.87 5.70 41.02
C LYS A 48 -3.67 4.29 40.48
N ASP A 49 -4.74 3.65 40.01
CA ASP A 49 -4.71 2.27 39.51
C ASP A 49 -4.03 2.17 38.12
N TYR A 50 -3.87 3.29 37.42
CA TYR A 50 -3.22 3.40 36.11
C TYR A 50 -2.02 4.37 36.12
N ASN A 51 -1.32 4.48 37.27
CA ASN A 51 -0.14 5.33 37.45
C ASN A 51 -0.37 6.78 36.98
N ASP A 52 -1.52 7.35 37.36
CA ASP A 52 -1.99 8.69 36.99
C ASP A 52 -2.02 8.92 35.45
N GLY A 53 -2.26 7.83 34.71
CA GLY A 53 -2.35 7.83 33.25
C GLY A 53 -1.01 7.84 32.52
N LYS A 54 0.13 7.75 33.21
CA LYS A 54 1.46 7.72 32.56
C LYS A 54 1.55 6.58 31.55
N GLY A 55 2.10 6.88 30.38
CA GLY A 55 2.29 5.90 29.31
C GLY A 55 1.00 5.44 28.60
N THR A 56 -0.16 6.01 28.93
CA THR A 56 -1.38 5.86 28.14
C THR A 56 -1.29 6.67 26.85
N LEU A 57 -2.09 6.32 25.85
CA LEU A 57 -2.10 7.06 24.58
C LEU A 57 -2.49 8.53 24.77
N ASN A 58 -3.52 8.81 25.59
CA ASN A 58 -3.93 10.17 25.92
C ASN A 58 -2.84 10.98 26.63
N PHE A 59 -2.07 10.34 27.52
CA PHE A 59 -0.94 11.00 28.17
C PHE A 59 0.17 11.34 27.16
N LEU A 60 0.52 10.39 26.29
CA LEU A 60 1.57 10.58 25.28
C LEU A 60 1.21 11.64 24.24
N LEU A 61 -0.07 11.78 23.87
CA LEU A 61 -0.55 12.85 22.97
C LEU A 61 -0.39 14.26 23.56
N ARG A 62 -0.19 14.40 24.87
CA ARG A 62 0.09 15.69 25.53
C ARG A 62 1.57 16.05 25.55
N ASP A 63 2.46 15.09 25.29
CA ASP A 63 3.89 15.31 25.18
C ASP A 63 4.24 15.77 23.75
N PRO A 64 4.74 17.00 23.53
CA PRO A 64 5.06 17.51 22.20
C PRO A 64 6.10 16.69 21.43
N GLN A 65 6.96 15.94 22.13
CA GLN A 65 7.95 15.07 21.49
C GLN A 65 7.35 13.75 21.00
N LYS A 66 6.24 13.32 21.60
CA LYS A 66 5.60 12.02 21.34
C LYS A 66 4.34 12.16 20.50
N ALA A 67 3.60 13.26 20.63
CA ALA A 67 2.35 13.52 19.92
C ALA A 67 2.45 13.28 18.39
N PRO A 68 3.52 13.69 17.68
CA PRO A 68 3.64 13.45 16.23
C PRO A 68 3.60 11.96 15.84
N LEU A 69 3.95 11.05 16.75
CA LEU A 69 3.90 9.59 16.50
C LEU A 69 2.46 9.07 16.40
N PHE A 70 1.50 9.76 17.02
CA PHE A 70 0.12 9.30 17.20
C PHE A 70 -0.93 10.22 16.56
N GLU A 71 -0.50 11.32 15.95
CA GLU A 71 -1.40 12.38 15.45
C GLU A 71 -2.43 11.84 14.46
N HIS A 72 -2.05 10.91 13.59
CA HIS A 72 -2.94 10.27 12.61
C HIS A 72 -4.02 9.37 13.24
N LEU A 73 -3.95 9.08 14.54
CA LEU A 73 -5.00 8.37 15.26
C LEU A 73 -6.13 9.29 15.72
N LYS A 74 -5.94 10.62 15.65
CA LYS A 74 -6.93 11.62 16.03
C LYS A 74 -7.48 12.37 14.82
N LYS A 75 -8.79 12.61 14.82
CA LYS A 75 -9.43 13.55 13.90
C LYS A 75 -9.33 14.97 14.44
N ALA A 76 -9.57 15.95 13.57
CA ALA A 76 -9.58 17.37 13.95
C ALA A 76 -10.60 17.71 15.06
N ASP A 77 -11.67 16.93 15.19
CA ASP A 77 -12.69 17.07 16.24
C ASP A 77 -12.30 16.39 17.57
N GLY A 78 -11.10 15.81 17.66
CA GLY A 78 -10.59 15.11 18.84
C GLY A 78 -11.07 13.67 18.99
N SER A 79 -11.97 13.18 18.13
CA SER A 79 -12.38 11.78 18.12
C SER A 79 -11.30 10.87 17.53
N TRP A 80 -11.36 9.57 17.85
CA TRP A 80 -10.45 8.58 17.28
C TRP A 80 -10.76 8.31 15.82
N VAL A 81 -9.72 8.12 15.01
CA VAL A 81 -9.85 7.69 13.62
C VAL A 81 -10.48 6.30 13.55
N VAL A 82 -11.32 6.12 12.54
CA VAL A 82 -11.92 4.85 12.15
C VAL A 82 -11.55 4.65 10.69
N ARG A 83 -10.90 3.53 10.37
CA ARG A 83 -10.48 3.16 9.02
C ARG A 83 -11.53 2.24 8.41
N ASP A 84 -12.31 2.73 7.46
CA ASP A 84 -13.32 1.91 6.77
C ASP A 84 -12.70 0.96 5.74
N ASP A 85 -11.48 1.27 5.28
CA ASP A 85 -10.66 0.51 4.34
C ASP A 85 -9.86 -0.63 5.02
N VAL A 86 -9.81 -0.65 6.35
CA VAL A 86 -9.15 -1.71 7.13
C VAL A 86 -10.13 -2.28 8.13
N TRP A 87 -10.34 -3.59 8.12
CA TRP A 87 -11.21 -4.28 9.05
C TRP A 87 -10.41 -5.10 10.05
N CYS A 88 -10.96 -5.27 11.25
CA CYS A 88 -10.43 -6.20 12.23
C CYS A 88 -11.53 -7.13 12.70
N ARG A 89 -11.18 -8.41 12.86
CA ARG A 89 -12.03 -9.46 13.40
C ARG A 89 -11.30 -10.15 14.54
N TYR A 90 -11.90 -10.19 15.72
CA TYR A 90 -11.34 -10.84 16.89
C TYR A 90 -12.39 -11.63 17.67
N LYS A 91 -12.30 -12.96 17.59
CA LYS A 91 -13.11 -13.86 18.42
C LYS A 91 -12.39 -14.11 19.76
N ARG A 92 -12.77 -13.31 20.76
CA ARG A 92 -12.24 -13.41 22.12
C ARG A 92 -12.59 -14.76 22.74
N GLU A 93 -11.68 -15.30 23.56
CA GLU A 93 -11.94 -16.56 24.28
C GLU A 93 -13.15 -16.44 25.22
N ARG A 94 -13.21 -15.30 25.93
CA ARG A 94 -14.25 -14.98 26.89
C ARG A 94 -14.90 -13.67 26.51
N GLY A 95 -15.77 -13.72 25.50
CA GLY A 95 -16.53 -12.54 25.10
C GLY A 95 -17.19 -12.67 23.73
N PRO A 96 -18.01 -11.68 23.35
CA PRO A 96 -18.55 -11.59 22.00
C PRO A 96 -17.44 -11.38 20.97
N LEU A 97 -17.76 -11.77 19.73
CA LEU A 97 -16.98 -11.43 18.54
C LEU A 97 -16.90 -9.91 18.39
N LEU A 98 -15.70 -9.40 18.12
CA LEU A 98 -15.49 -8.03 17.68
C LEU A 98 -15.21 -8.06 16.18
N ALA A 99 -16.01 -7.38 15.36
CA ALA A 99 -15.81 -7.29 13.93
C ALA A 99 -16.23 -5.90 13.45
N GLY A 100 -15.37 -5.22 12.69
CA GLY A 100 -15.71 -3.95 12.06
C GLY A 100 -14.50 -3.17 11.54
N PRO A 101 -14.73 -1.90 11.12
CA PRO A 101 -13.67 -0.95 10.78
C PRO A 101 -12.63 -0.81 11.87
N LEU A 102 -11.36 -0.70 11.49
CA LEU A 102 -10.26 -0.63 12.43
C LEU A 102 -10.31 0.69 13.20
N THR A 103 -10.28 0.55 14.53
CA THR A 103 -10.22 1.63 15.51
C THR A 103 -9.78 1.04 16.86
N MET A 104 -9.81 1.82 17.94
CA MET A 104 -9.55 1.35 19.29
C MET A 104 -10.53 0.24 19.71
N GLY A 105 -10.08 -0.68 20.55
CA GLY A 105 -10.95 -1.62 21.26
C GLY A 105 -11.07 -3.02 20.68
N PHE A 106 -10.27 -3.39 19.67
CA PHE A 106 -10.08 -4.80 19.30
C PHE A 106 -9.17 -5.53 20.31
N SER A 107 -9.45 -5.34 21.60
CA SER A 107 -8.69 -5.83 22.76
C SER A 107 -9.38 -7.00 23.46
N VAL A 108 -8.73 -7.63 24.45
CA VAL A 108 -9.36 -8.67 25.28
C VAL A 108 -10.56 -8.14 26.09
N TYR A 109 -10.57 -6.85 26.43
CA TYR A 109 -11.60 -6.20 27.24
C TYR A 109 -12.87 -5.89 26.44
N GLY A 110 -12.71 -5.54 25.15
CA GLY A 110 -13.81 -5.28 24.22
C GLY A 110 -14.53 -3.95 24.43
N ASP A 111 -13.98 -3.09 25.28
CA ASP A 111 -14.25 -1.65 25.29
C ASP A 111 -13.19 -0.90 24.46
N ARG A 112 -13.32 0.42 24.36
CA ARG A 112 -12.39 1.28 23.59
C ARG A 112 -11.24 1.83 24.42
N HIS A 113 -11.05 1.35 25.65
CA HIS A 113 -10.00 1.82 26.55
C HIS A 113 -8.67 1.13 26.32
N HIS A 114 -8.63 0.13 25.42
CA HIS A 114 -7.42 -0.62 25.12
C HIS A 114 -7.25 -0.91 23.62
N PHE A 115 -6.01 -1.13 23.22
CA PHE A 115 -5.66 -1.60 21.88
C PHE A 115 -4.46 -2.56 21.92
N GLY A 116 -4.20 -3.25 20.83
CA GLY A 116 -3.00 -4.06 20.64
C GLY A 116 -2.18 -3.62 19.42
N PRO A 117 -1.17 -4.43 19.03
CA PRO A 117 -0.36 -4.14 17.86
C PRO A 117 -1.18 -4.04 16.56
N GLU A 118 -2.39 -4.60 16.52
CA GLU A 118 -3.28 -4.56 15.34
C GLU A 118 -3.59 -3.14 14.88
N LEU A 119 -3.65 -2.17 15.80
CA LEU A 119 -4.03 -0.80 15.47
C LEU A 119 -3.02 -0.22 14.49
N GLN A 120 -1.76 -0.09 14.90
CA GLN A 120 -0.76 0.53 14.05
C GLN A 120 -0.33 -0.40 12.90
N PHE A 121 -0.33 -1.72 13.09
CA PHE A 121 -0.12 -2.67 12.01
C PHE A 121 -1.13 -2.45 10.87
N GLY A 122 -2.42 -2.31 11.22
CA GLY A 122 -3.49 -2.07 10.25
C GLY A 122 -3.38 -0.72 9.55
N HIS A 123 -2.97 0.35 10.25
CA HIS A 123 -2.68 1.63 9.61
C HIS A 123 -1.55 1.51 8.57
N VAL A 124 -0.43 0.86 8.92
CA VAL A 124 0.71 0.68 8.00
C VAL A 124 0.30 -0.08 6.73
N LEU A 125 -0.52 -1.13 6.86
CA LEU A 125 -0.97 -1.91 5.70
C LEU A 125 -2.09 -1.24 4.92
N GLY A 126 -3.02 -0.56 5.59
CA GLY A 126 -4.06 0.20 4.91
C GLY A 126 -3.48 1.34 4.07
N ASP A 127 -2.39 1.97 4.51
CA ASP A 127 -1.68 2.99 3.71
C ASP A 127 -0.87 2.38 2.56
N HIS A 128 -0.60 1.08 2.60
CA HIS A 128 0.16 0.37 1.57
C HIS A 128 -0.72 -0.15 0.43
N PHE A 129 -1.96 -0.53 0.72
CA PHE A 129 -2.85 -1.19 -0.24
C PHE A 129 -4.00 -0.29 -0.68
N GLU A 130 -4.36 -0.36 -1.96
CA GLU A 130 -5.65 0.16 -2.45
C GLU A 130 -6.80 -0.86 -2.23
N ASN A 131 -6.48 -2.09 -1.83
CA ASN A 131 -7.44 -3.12 -1.45
C ASN A 131 -7.96 -2.87 -0.04
N HIS A 132 -9.17 -3.34 0.26
CA HIS A 132 -9.56 -3.52 1.66
C HIS A 132 -8.58 -4.50 2.34
N VAL A 133 -8.21 -4.18 3.58
CA VAL A 133 -7.37 -5.03 4.43
C VAL A 133 -8.24 -5.65 5.51
N LEU A 134 -8.06 -6.94 5.79
CA LEU A 134 -8.68 -7.60 6.94
C LEU A 134 -7.61 -8.16 7.86
N LEU A 135 -7.70 -7.81 9.15
CA LEU A 135 -6.92 -8.38 10.24
C LEU A 135 -7.77 -9.42 10.96
N ILE A 136 -7.33 -10.67 10.99
CA ILE A 136 -7.95 -11.74 11.79
C ILE A 136 -7.07 -11.98 13.00
N LYS A 137 -7.54 -11.63 14.19
CA LYS A 137 -6.84 -11.87 15.46
C LYS A 137 -7.17 -13.25 16.00
N THR A 138 -6.14 -14.07 16.18
CA THR A 138 -6.20 -15.37 16.84
C THR A 138 -5.20 -15.40 17.99
N ALA A 139 -5.55 -14.68 19.06
CA ALA A 139 -4.69 -14.45 20.21
C ALA A 139 -5.38 -14.84 21.51
N TRP A 140 -4.64 -15.51 22.40
CA TRP A 140 -5.16 -15.99 23.68
C TRP A 140 -4.08 -15.98 24.76
N GLY A 141 -4.38 -15.38 25.92
CA GLY A 141 -3.45 -15.31 27.04
C GLY A 141 -3.12 -16.67 27.66
N GLY A 142 -1.88 -16.84 28.12
CA GLY A 142 -1.47 -18.01 28.90
C GLY A 142 -1.28 -19.30 28.10
N LYS A 143 -0.95 -19.20 26.80
CA LYS A 143 -0.77 -20.33 25.88
C LYS A 143 0.67 -20.45 25.44
N SER A 144 1.16 -21.68 25.34
CA SER A 144 2.51 -22.02 24.89
C SER A 144 2.50 -22.53 23.45
N LEU A 145 3.61 -22.34 22.73
CA LEU A 145 3.84 -23.03 21.45
C LEU A 145 4.16 -24.51 21.68
N PHE A 146 4.82 -24.83 22.79
CA PHE A 146 5.16 -26.19 23.18
C PHE A 146 3.96 -27.15 23.28
N LYS A 147 2.83 -26.67 23.84
CA LYS A 147 1.63 -27.49 24.09
C LYS A 147 0.37 -26.96 23.41
N ASP A 148 0.04 -25.69 23.59
CA ASP A 148 -1.30 -25.17 23.24
C ASP A 148 -1.43 -24.86 21.75
N PHE A 149 -0.41 -24.24 21.17
CA PHE A 149 -0.28 -23.99 19.74
C PHE A 149 0.57 -25.04 19.02
N ARG A 150 0.83 -26.19 19.66
CA ARG A 150 1.69 -27.24 19.10
C ARG A 150 1.16 -27.66 17.72
N PRO A 151 1.92 -27.44 16.64
CA PRO A 151 1.47 -27.74 15.29
C PRO A 151 1.57 -29.25 15.00
N PRO A 152 0.75 -29.80 14.08
CA PRO A 152 0.71 -31.23 13.83
C PRO A 152 2.04 -31.82 13.36
N SER A 153 2.86 -31.07 12.61
CA SER A 153 4.17 -31.55 12.18
C SER A 153 5.22 -31.62 13.30
N SER A 154 4.95 -31.07 14.49
CA SER A 154 5.79 -31.27 15.68
C SER A 154 5.60 -32.63 16.36
N GLY A 155 4.68 -33.48 15.88
CA GLY A 155 4.37 -34.76 16.50
C GLY A 155 3.73 -34.63 17.88
N GLY A 156 3.39 -35.77 18.49
CA GLY A 156 2.60 -35.80 19.73
C GLY A 156 1.17 -35.29 19.52
N ASP A 157 0.54 -34.82 20.59
CA ASP A 157 -0.82 -34.29 20.53
C ASP A 157 -0.83 -32.91 19.87
N VAL A 158 -1.75 -32.72 18.91
CA VAL A 158 -1.98 -31.41 18.29
C VAL A 158 -2.55 -30.45 19.33
N GLY A 159 -1.97 -29.25 19.39
CA GLY A 159 -2.37 -28.24 20.35
C GLY A 159 -3.83 -27.79 20.15
N PRO A 160 -4.63 -27.68 21.23
CA PRO A 160 -6.03 -27.26 21.11
C PRO A 160 -6.17 -25.84 20.55
N TYR A 161 -5.21 -24.94 20.80
CA TYR A 161 -5.23 -23.57 20.29
C TYR A 161 -4.66 -23.44 18.88
N TYR A 162 -3.83 -24.39 18.41
CA TYR A 162 -3.55 -24.54 16.98
C TYR A 162 -4.85 -24.85 16.24
N THR A 163 -5.59 -25.88 16.69
CA THR A 163 -6.85 -26.29 16.07
C THR A 163 -7.89 -25.16 16.12
N LYS A 164 -7.98 -24.46 17.26
CA LYS A 164 -8.85 -23.28 17.41
C LYS A 164 -8.46 -22.16 16.45
N MET A 165 -7.16 -21.84 16.32
CA MET A 165 -6.68 -20.83 15.38
C MET A 165 -7.11 -21.14 13.95
N ILE A 166 -6.92 -22.37 13.47
CA ILE A 166 -7.35 -22.78 12.13
C ILE A 166 -8.88 -22.62 11.98
N ALA A 167 -9.66 -23.05 12.97
CA ALA A 167 -11.11 -22.93 12.95
C ALA A 167 -11.56 -21.45 12.87
N GLU A 168 -10.98 -20.56 13.67
CA GLU A 168 -11.32 -19.13 13.68
C GLU A 168 -10.93 -18.42 12.38
N ILE A 169 -9.81 -18.80 11.76
CA ILE A 169 -9.42 -18.26 10.45
C ILE A 169 -10.42 -18.71 9.38
N ARG A 170 -10.75 -20.02 9.33
CA ARG A 170 -11.74 -20.54 8.38
C ARG A 170 -13.12 -19.89 8.57
N ASP A 171 -13.56 -19.72 9.82
CA ASP A 171 -14.82 -19.07 10.15
C ASP A 171 -14.84 -17.60 9.70
N ALA A 172 -13.74 -16.86 9.92
CA ALA A 172 -13.61 -15.49 9.43
C ALA A 172 -13.70 -15.39 7.90
N LEU A 173 -12.99 -16.27 7.18
CA LEU A 173 -12.98 -16.29 5.72
C LEU A 173 -14.32 -16.70 5.13
N ALA A 174 -15.05 -17.61 5.79
CA ALA A 174 -16.38 -18.04 5.37
C ALA A 174 -17.46 -16.97 5.60
N ASN A 175 -17.28 -16.10 6.60
CA ASN A 175 -18.29 -15.12 7.02
C ASN A 175 -17.98 -13.67 6.62
N LEU A 176 -17.04 -13.45 5.69
CA LEU A 176 -16.63 -12.09 5.25
C LEU A 176 -17.81 -11.18 4.91
N LYS A 177 -18.81 -11.68 4.17
CA LYS A 177 -19.99 -10.89 3.79
C LYS A 177 -20.91 -10.57 4.96
N ILE A 178 -20.96 -11.45 5.96
CA ILE A 178 -21.79 -11.31 7.16
C ILE A 178 -21.15 -10.29 8.10
N ASP A 179 -19.86 -10.47 8.38
CA ASP A 179 -19.11 -9.63 9.30
C ASP A 179 -18.82 -8.24 8.68
N PHE A 180 -18.67 -8.16 7.35
CA PHE A 180 -18.35 -6.94 6.62
C PHE A 180 -19.30 -6.75 5.41
N PRO A 181 -20.46 -6.07 5.59
CA PRO A 181 -21.46 -5.95 4.53
C PRO A 181 -20.98 -5.27 3.24
N SER A 182 -19.96 -4.40 3.32
CA SER A 182 -19.30 -3.77 2.17
C SER A 182 -18.35 -4.70 1.40
N TYR A 183 -18.13 -5.93 1.87
CA TYR A 183 -17.37 -6.95 1.15
C TYR A 183 -17.98 -7.22 -0.24
N GLY A 184 -17.19 -6.99 -1.27
CA GLY A 184 -17.62 -7.14 -2.66
C GLY A 184 -17.23 -8.47 -3.33
N GLY A 185 -16.45 -9.33 -2.66
CA GLY A 185 -16.05 -10.65 -3.16
C GLY A 185 -14.54 -10.83 -3.34
N GLY A 186 -14.09 -12.09 -3.25
CA GLY A 186 -12.68 -12.49 -3.33
C GLY A 186 -11.84 -12.14 -2.09
N TYR A 187 -10.87 -12.97 -1.74
CA TYR A 187 -9.86 -12.63 -0.74
C TYR A 187 -8.52 -13.28 -1.11
N GLU A 188 -7.45 -12.71 -0.57
CA GLU A 188 -6.11 -13.25 -0.66
C GLU A 188 -5.51 -13.29 0.75
N LEU A 189 -5.09 -14.47 1.19
CA LEU A 189 -4.32 -14.60 2.42
C LEU A 189 -2.90 -14.06 2.17
N ALA A 190 -2.65 -12.85 2.65
CA ALA A 190 -1.51 -12.03 2.28
C ALA A 190 -0.37 -12.05 3.32
N GLY A 191 -0.64 -12.47 4.57
CA GLY A 191 0.43 -12.65 5.54
C GLY A 191 -0.01 -13.24 6.88
N PHE A 192 0.98 -13.73 7.62
CA PHE A 192 0.82 -14.26 8.97
C PHE A 192 1.82 -13.57 9.90
N VAL A 193 1.34 -13.12 11.06
CA VAL A 193 2.13 -12.46 12.10
C VAL A 193 2.06 -13.29 13.35
N TRP A 194 3.23 -13.62 13.91
CA TRP A 194 3.38 -14.37 15.15
C TRP A 194 4.05 -13.50 16.22
N TYR A 195 3.31 -13.15 17.27
CA TYR A 195 3.82 -12.39 18.42
C TYR A 195 3.52 -13.14 19.73
N HIS A 196 4.49 -13.94 20.16
CA HIS A 196 4.29 -14.98 21.17
C HIS A 196 5.59 -15.36 21.88
N GLY A 197 5.48 -15.97 23.07
CA GLY A 197 6.58 -16.74 23.66
C GLY A 197 6.66 -16.72 25.18
N TRP A 198 5.88 -15.87 25.85
CA TRP A 198 5.96 -15.73 27.31
C TRP A 198 5.82 -17.07 28.03
N ASN A 199 4.77 -17.83 27.71
CA ASN A 199 4.49 -19.09 28.40
C ASN A 199 5.51 -20.19 28.09
N ASP A 200 6.15 -20.16 26.92
CA ASP A 200 7.28 -21.04 26.64
C ASP A 200 8.51 -20.66 27.50
N GLY A 201 8.75 -19.36 27.70
CA GLY A 201 9.81 -18.89 28.59
C GLY A 201 9.55 -19.11 30.08
N VAL A 202 8.30 -19.35 30.49
CA VAL A 202 7.95 -19.79 31.86
C VAL A 202 8.34 -21.25 32.11
N ASP A 203 8.44 -22.09 31.08
CA ASP A 203 8.95 -23.46 31.17
C ASP A 203 10.24 -23.65 30.34
N PRO A 204 11.35 -23.03 30.76
CA PRO A 204 12.56 -23.00 29.95
C PRO A 204 13.24 -24.36 29.82
N LYS A 205 12.91 -25.34 30.67
CA LYS A 205 13.53 -26.67 30.61
C LYS A 205 12.96 -27.54 29.50
N HIS A 206 11.68 -27.36 29.16
CA HIS A 206 10.99 -28.21 28.19
C HIS A 206 10.57 -27.43 26.94
N ALA A 207 10.03 -26.22 27.09
CA ALA A 207 9.45 -25.46 25.98
C ALA A 207 10.48 -24.69 25.15
N VAL A 208 11.41 -23.97 25.78
CA VAL A 208 12.44 -23.17 25.08
C VAL A 208 13.30 -24.01 24.13
N PRO A 209 13.79 -25.22 24.50
CA PRO A 209 14.59 -26.06 23.59
C PRO A 209 13.87 -26.48 22.31
N GLU A 210 12.54 -26.63 22.34
CA GLU A 210 11.76 -27.02 21.16
C GLU A 210 11.22 -25.83 20.36
N TYR A 211 11.31 -24.61 20.90
CA TYR A 211 10.58 -23.46 20.37
C TYR A 211 10.92 -23.15 18.90
N GLU A 212 12.20 -23.18 18.54
CA GLU A 212 12.65 -22.94 17.16
C GLU A 212 11.97 -23.91 16.19
N GLN A 213 12.07 -25.21 16.45
CA GLN A 213 11.55 -26.23 15.54
C GLN A 213 10.03 -26.23 15.52
N ASN A 214 9.36 -26.01 16.66
CA ASN A 214 7.90 -25.88 16.72
C ASN A 214 7.41 -24.66 15.95
N LEU A 215 8.16 -23.55 15.95
CA LEU A 215 7.79 -22.36 15.17
C LEU A 215 7.96 -22.60 13.66
N VAL A 216 9.03 -23.30 13.25
CA VAL A 216 9.23 -23.71 11.86
C VAL A 216 8.09 -24.62 11.38
N HIS A 217 7.69 -25.59 12.19
CA HIS A 217 6.55 -26.46 11.94
C HIS A 217 5.23 -25.69 11.83
N LEU A 218 4.99 -24.75 12.74
CA LEU A 218 3.79 -23.90 12.72
C LEU A 218 3.67 -23.14 11.40
N ILE A 219 4.77 -22.52 10.96
CA ILE A 219 4.81 -21.76 9.70
C ILE A 219 4.49 -22.66 8.50
N ASN A 220 5.14 -23.82 8.42
CA ASN A 220 4.91 -24.76 7.33
C ASN A 220 3.48 -25.32 7.32
N ASP A 221 2.94 -25.64 8.49
CA ASP A 221 1.59 -26.17 8.61
C ASP A 221 0.53 -25.12 8.28
N ILE A 222 0.73 -23.85 8.64
CA ILE A 222 -0.17 -22.75 8.21
C ILE A 222 -0.13 -22.56 6.69
N ARG A 223 1.07 -22.55 6.10
CA ARG A 223 1.23 -22.46 4.64
C ARG A 223 0.55 -23.60 3.91
N LYS A 224 0.67 -24.82 4.44
CA LYS A 224 0.04 -26.02 3.90
C LYS A 224 -1.49 -25.98 4.06
N GLU A 225 -1.98 -25.64 5.24
CA GLU A 225 -3.41 -25.58 5.58
C GLU A 225 -4.18 -24.64 4.65
N PHE A 226 -3.62 -23.47 4.35
CA PHE A 226 -4.28 -22.50 3.47
C PHE A 226 -3.78 -22.53 2.02
N ASN A 227 -2.94 -23.50 1.66
CA ASN A 227 -2.35 -23.66 0.32
C ASN A 227 -1.64 -22.39 -0.20
N VAL A 228 -0.87 -21.73 0.66
CA VAL A 228 -0.07 -20.55 0.32
C VAL A 228 1.40 -20.83 0.67
N PRO A 229 2.15 -21.57 -0.18
CA PRO A 229 3.49 -22.09 0.18
C PRO A 229 4.54 -21.01 0.44
N LYS A 230 4.35 -19.80 -0.10
CA LYS A 230 5.22 -18.63 0.11
C LYS A 230 4.57 -17.55 0.99
N LEU A 231 3.58 -17.90 1.82
CA LEU A 231 2.89 -16.91 2.68
C LEU A 231 3.93 -16.08 3.45
N PRO A 232 3.92 -14.73 3.32
CA PRO A 232 4.78 -13.86 4.11
C PRO A 232 4.53 -14.03 5.61
N VAL A 233 5.61 -14.23 6.37
CA VAL A 233 5.55 -14.44 7.82
C VAL A 233 6.38 -13.40 8.56
N ILE A 234 5.77 -12.75 9.54
CA ILE A 234 6.49 -11.92 10.51
C ILE A 234 6.55 -12.65 11.84
N ILE A 235 7.76 -12.80 12.37
CA ILE A 235 8.00 -13.25 13.75
C ILE A 235 8.41 -12.03 14.56
N GLY A 236 7.50 -11.54 15.39
CA GLY A 236 7.79 -10.47 16.33
C GLY A 236 8.62 -11.01 17.50
N GLU A 237 9.76 -10.37 17.76
CA GLU A 237 10.58 -10.68 18.93
C GLU A 237 9.74 -10.59 20.21
N LEU A 238 9.76 -11.63 21.04
CA LEU A 238 9.06 -11.60 22.32
C LEU A 238 9.62 -10.47 23.18
N THR A 239 8.74 -9.60 23.64
CA THR A 239 9.06 -8.62 24.67
C THR A 239 8.68 -9.14 26.06
N GLY A 240 8.90 -8.30 27.06
CA GLY A 240 8.55 -8.51 28.45
C GLY A 240 8.87 -7.21 29.17
N PRO A 241 9.19 -7.22 30.47
CA PRO A 241 9.61 -6.02 31.17
C PRO A 241 11.09 -5.63 30.89
N TRP A 242 11.69 -6.13 29.80
CA TRP A 242 13.10 -5.98 29.50
C TRP A 242 13.42 -5.64 28.04
N VAL A 243 14.29 -4.64 27.91
CA VAL A 243 15.08 -4.41 26.69
C VAL A 243 16.10 -5.56 26.55
N ASN A 244 16.96 -5.75 27.55
CA ASN A 244 17.92 -6.86 27.59
C ASN A 244 17.34 -8.04 28.39
N ALA A 245 16.95 -9.10 27.69
CA ALA A 245 16.32 -10.26 28.31
C ALA A 245 17.33 -11.08 29.14
N PRO A 246 16.96 -11.53 30.35
CA PRO A 246 17.86 -12.36 31.16
C PRO A 246 17.74 -13.84 30.78
N GLY A 247 18.88 -14.55 30.78
CA GLY A 247 18.93 -16.01 30.72
C GLY A 247 18.11 -16.61 29.58
N GLU A 248 17.19 -17.51 29.93
CA GLU A 248 16.41 -18.31 28.98
C GLU A 248 15.48 -17.49 28.09
N TRP A 249 15.12 -16.27 28.51
CA TRP A 249 14.38 -15.34 27.67
C TRP A 249 15.20 -14.86 26.47
N THR A 250 16.53 -14.71 26.63
CA THR A 250 17.43 -14.45 25.50
C THR A 250 17.55 -15.68 24.60
N THR A 251 17.65 -16.88 25.18
CA THR A 251 17.64 -18.14 24.41
C THR A 251 16.40 -18.24 23.53
N LEU A 252 15.23 -17.91 24.09
CA LEU A 252 13.96 -17.92 23.38
C LEU A 252 13.90 -16.89 22.23
N ARG A 253 14.39 -15.66 22.45
CA ARG A 253 14.51 -14.65 21.38
C ARG A 253 15.45 -15.10 20.25
N ILE A 254 16.55 -15.77 20.60
CA ILE A 254 17.45 -16.38 19.62
C ILE A 254 16.72 -17.48 18.84
N ALA A 255 15.92 -18.34 19.50
CA ALA A 255 15.13 -19.36 18.83
C ALA A 255 14.09 -18.77 17.85
N GLN A 256 13.43 -17.67 18.22
CA GLN A 256 12.54 -16.93 17.31
C GLN A 256 13.27 -16.42 16.07
N ARG A 257 14.46 -15.81 16.25
CA ARG A 257 15.28 -15.32 15.14
C ARG A 257 15.73 -16.46 14.23
N LYS A 258 16.29 -17.53 14.80
CA LYS A 258 16.76 -18.70 14.04
C LYS A 258 15.66 -19.34 13.23
N ALA A 259 14.45 -19.43 13.77
CA ALA A 259 13.29 -19.93 13.03
C ALA A 259 12.98 -19.07 11.79
N ALA A 260 13.08 -17.74 11.89
CA ALA A 260 12.87 -16.84 10.75
C ALA A 260 13.99 -16.94 9.69
N GLU A 261 15.23 -17.16 10.14
CA GLU A 261 16.44 -17.20 9.31
C GLU A 261 16.69 -18.55 8.65
N ARG A 262 15.77 -19.51 8.81
CA ARG A 262 15.85 -20.82 8.16
C ARG A 262 15.98 -20.65 6.63
N PRO A 263 16.90 -21.38 5.96
CA PRO A 263 17.09 -21.24 4.52
C PRO A 263 15.81 -21.43 3.71
N GLU A 264 14.92 -22.34 4.14
CA GLU A 264 13.62 -22.58 3.49
C GLU A 264 12.65 -21.38 3.54
N PHE A 265 12.90 -20.39 4.40
CA PHE A 265 12.06 -19.20 4.56
C PHE A 265 12.66 -17.92 4.02
N LYS A 266 13.84 -18.00 3.38
CA LYS A 266 14.48 -16.84 2.76
C LYS A 266 13.51 -16.07 1.86
N GLY A 267 13.39 -14.75 2.10
CA GLY A 267 12.51 -13.85 1.34
C GLY A 267 11.01 -13.95 1.70
N THR A 268 10.62 -14.89 2.55
CA THR A 268 9.20 -15.12 2.91
C THR A 268 8.93 -15.14 4.42
N ALA A 269 9.95 -15.15 5.27
CA ALA A 269 9.82 -14.87 6.70
C ALA A 269 10.82 -13.80 7.14
N LEU A 270 10.45 -13.03 8.16
CA LEU A 270 11.30 -12.00 8.76
C LEU A 270 11.13 -11.96 10.27
N PHE A 271 12.24 -11.96 10.99
CA PHE A 271 12.29 -11.64 12.41
C PHE A 271 12.31 -10.12 12.59
N VAL A 272 11.40 -9.60 13.41
CA VAL A 272 11.31 -8.17 13.71
C VAL A 272 11.72 -7.95 15.15
N GLU A 273 12.85 -7.26 15.33
CA GLU A 273 13.32 -6.83 16.65
C GLU A 273 12.38 -5.77 17.23
N THR A 274 11.97 -5.96 18.48
CA THR A 274 11.02 -5.07 19.16
C THR A 274 11.40 -4.76 20.61
N HIS A 275 12.40 -5.44 21.17
CA HIS A 275 12.76 -5.30 22.58
C HIS A 275 13.14 -3.87 23.00
N ALA A 276 13.70 -3.07 22.08
CA ALA A 276 14.04 -1.67 22.32
C ALA A 276 12.82 -0.75 22.52
N PHE A 277 11.60 -1.22 22.19
CA PHE A 277 10.37 -0.45 22.34
C PHE A 277 9.78 -0.52 23.74
N VAL A 278 10.22 -1.47 24.57
CA VAL A 278 9.72 -1.63 25.94
C VAL A 278 10.03 -0.37 26.75
N ARG A 279 8.97 0.23 27.32
CA ARG A 279 9.10 1.36 28.24
C ARG A 279 9.22 0.87 29.68
N LYS A 280 9.78 1.72 30.53
CA LYS A 280 10.03 1.39 31.92
C LYS A 280 8.72 1.29 32.72
N PRO A 281 8.68 0.48 33.79
CA PRO A 281 7.50 0.35 34.63
C PRO A 281 6.97 1.71 35.14
N GLU A 282 7.86 2.59 35.62
CA GLU A 282 7.50 3.89 36.21
C GLU A 282 6.87 4.88 35.22
N ASP A 283 7.12 4.68 33.92
CA ASP A 283 6.61 5.49 32.81
C ASP A 283 5.35 4.88 32.16
N SER A 284 4.76 3.85 32.79
CA SER A 284 3.71 3.02 32.21
C SER A 284 2.49 2.91 33.10
N PRO A 285 1.30 2.62 32.54
CA PRO A 285 0.06 2.67 33.30
C PRO A 285 -0.05 1.52 34.31
N ASN A 286 0.55 0.35 34.01
CA ASN A 286 0.49 -0.82 34.86
C ASN A 286 1.89 -1.31 35.27
N PRO A 287 2.62 -0.64 36.20
CA PRO A 287 4.01 -0.96 36.53
C PRO A 287 4.23 -2.42 36.99
N GLY A 288 3.23 -3.06 37.58
CA GLY A 288 3.30 -4.47 38.01
C GLY A 288 3.10 -5.52 36.91
N HIS A 289 2.67 -5.12 35.71
CA HIS A 289 2.27 -6.03 34.64
C HIS A 289 3.35 -6.18 33.57
N GLY A 290 4.57 -6.52 33.98
CA GLY A 290 5.71 -6.60 33.08
C GLY A 290 5.57 -7.61 31.93
N HIS A 291 4.82 -8.68 32.15
CA HIS A 291 4.50 -9.68 31.12
C HIS A 291 3.62 -9.14 29.98
N HIS A 292 2.93 -8.01 30.21
CA HIS A 292 2.09 -7.27 29.26
C HIS A 292 2.68 -5.90 28.90
N GLU A 293 4.01 -5.79 28.90
CA GLU A 293 4.73 -4.55 28.59
C GLU A 293 4.18 -3.34 29.37
N PHE A 294 3.75 -3.59 30.61
CA PHE A 294 3.15 -2.62 31.52
C PHE A 294 1.90 -1.89 30.99
N GLY A 295 1.25 -2.42 29.94
CA GLY A 295 0.14 -1.76 29.25
C GLY A 295 0.53 -0.45 28.55
N ASN A 296 1.82 -0.26 28.25
CA ASN A 296 2.32 1.00 27.71
C ASN A 296 1.91 1.20 26.24
N ALA A 297 1.23 2.29 25.94
CA ALA A 297 0.72 2.58 24.60
C ALA A 297 1.83 2.78 23.56
N GLU A 298 2.94 3.42 23.93
CA GLU A 298 4.07 3.63 23.02
C GLU A 298 4.72 2.30 22.62
N THR A 299 4.92 1.39 23.57
CA THR A 299 5.50 0.06 23.28
C THR A 299 4.65 -0.71 22.27
N TYR A 300 3.35 -0.85 22.53
CA TYR A 300 2.44 -1.59 21.65
C TYR A 300 2.31 -0.96 20.27
N PHE A 301 2.27 0.38 20.21
CA PHE A 301 2.21 1.10 18.96
C PHE A 301 3.46 0.87 18.12
N LEU A 302 4.65 1.00 18.71
CA LEU A 302 5.93 0.79 18.02
C LEU A 302 6.11 -0.67 17.59
N VAL A 303 5.66 -1.62 18.40
CA VAL A 303 5.58 -3.04 18.00
C VAL A 303 4.69 -3.18 16.76
N GLY A 304 3.46 -2.69 16.79
CA GLY A 304 2.55 -2.74 15.64
C GLY A 304 3.13 -2.10 14.37
N ASP A 305 3.76 -0.94 14.51
CA ASP A 305 4.45 -0.23 13.42
C ASP A 305 5.58 -1.06 12.81
N ALA A 306 6.45 -1.62 13.65
CA ALA A 306 7.58 -2.43 13.21
C ALA A 306 7.12 -3.72 12.52
N LEU A 307 6.11 -4.41 13.07
CA LEU A 307 5.52 -5.60 12.46
C LEU A 307 4.89 -5.27 11.09
N GLY A 308 4.18 -4.15 10.99
CA GLY A 308 3.56 -3.69 9.74
C GLY A 308 4.59 -3.35 8.67
N LYS A 309 5.65 -2.61 9.05
CA LYS A 309 6.76 -2.27 8.16
C LYS A 309 7.53 -3.51 7.71
N GLY A 310 7.77 -4.46 8.62
CA GLY A 310 8.36 -5.75 8.28
C GLY A 310 7.53 -6.51 7.24
N MET A 311 6.21 -6.57 7.43
CA MET A 311 5.30 -7.21 6.49
C MET A 311 5.34 -6.52 5.12
N LYS A 312 5.29 -5.19 5.09
CA LYS A 312 5.41 -4.40 3.85
C LYS A 312 6.71 -4.71 3.09
N THR A 313 7.83 -4.91 3.79
CA THR A 313 9.11 -5.30 3.17
C THR A 313 9.02 -6.66 2.47
N LEU A 314 8.44 -7.68 3.13
CA LEU A 314 8.25 -9.00 2.53
C LEU A 314 7.32 -8.94 1.32
N LEU A 315 6.22 -8.18 1.42
CA LEU A 315 5.24 -8.02 0.35
C LEU A 315 5.84 -7.30 -0.86
N THR A 316 6.63 -6.25 -0.65
CA THR A 316 7.28 -5.51 -1.73
C THR A 316 8.33 -6.36 -2.43
N SER A 317 9.10 -7.15 -1.66
CA SER A 317 10.11 -8.07 -2.21
C SER A 317 9.47 -9.21 -3.00
N SER A 318 8.40 -9.82 -2.46
CA SER A 318 7.65 -10.88 -3.13
C SER A 318 6.95 -10.39 -4.40
N GLN A 319 6.42 -9.16 -4.39
CA GLN A 319 5.88 -8.52 -5.60
C GLN A 319 6.99 -8.21 -6.62
N SER A 320 8.20 -7.86 -6.20
CA SER A 320 9.34 -7.65 -7.09
C SER A 320 9.75 -8.96 -7.79
N GLU A 321 9.84 -10.06 -7.05
CA GLU A 321 10.15 -11.38 -7.59
C GLU A 321 9.04 -11.91 -8.52
N ALA A 322 7.77 -11.80 -8.12
CA ALA A 322 6.64 -12.20 -8.97
C ALA A 322 6.49 -11.31 -10.22
N LYS A 323 6.83 -10.03 -10.12
CA LYS A 323 6.87 -9.12 -11.28
C LYS A 323 8.03 -9.47 -12.22
N ALA A 324 9.16 -9.97 -11.71
CA ALA A 324 10.27 -10.44 -12.53
C ALA A 324 9.97 -11.74 -13.32
N GLU A 325 8.95 -12.51 -12.92
CA GLU A 325 8.50 -13.72 -13.64
C GLU A 325 7.50 -13.43 -14.79
N LEU A 326 7.03 -12.18 -14.96
CA LEU A 326 6.15 -11.85 -16.08
C LEU A 326 6.91 -11.96 -17.41
N PRO A 327 6.30 -12.52 -18.47
CA PRO A 327 7.00 -12.65 -19.74
C PRO A 327 7.35 -11.27 -20.34
N GLN A 328 8.44 -11.20 -21.08
CA GLN A 328 8.72 -10.07 -21.97
C GLN A 328 8.24 -10.39 -23.39
N PRO A 329 7.89 -9.38 -24.20
CA PRO A 329 7.48 -9.62 -25.58
C PRO A 329 8.63 -10.18 -26.40
N THR A 330 8.34 -11.20 -27.22
CA THR A 330 9.30 -11.79 -28.16
C THR A 330 9.30 -11.08 -29.51
N SER A 331 8.18 -10.47 -29.89
CA SER A 331 8.03 -9.70 -31.13
C SER A 331 6.93 -8.64 -31.00
N ARG A 332 7.02 -7.61 -31.84
CA ARG A 332 6.06 -6.51 -31.92
C ARG A 332 5.75 -6.18 -33.37
N SER A 333 4.47 -6.09 -33.71
CA SER A 333 4.01 -5.61 -35.00
C SER A 333 3.97 -4.09 -35.04
N VAL A 334 4.40 -3.53 -36.17
CA VAL A 334 4.32 -2.09 -36.43
C VAL A 334 2.91 -1.72 -36.92
N ARG A 335 2.35 -0.65 -36.36
CA ARG A 335 1.08 -0.04 -36.76
C ARG A 335 1.26 1.47 -36.84
N GLU A 336 0.42 2.11 -37.64
CA GLU A 336 0.32 3.57 -37.69
C GLU A 336 -0.99 3.99 -37.04
N LEU A 337 -0.94 4.98 -36.14
CA LEU A 337 -2.11 5.50 -35.43
C LEU A 337 -1.98 7.01 -35.26
N GLU A 338 -2.91 7.78 -35.81
CA GLU A 338 -2.90 9.26 -35.76
C GLU A 338 -1.60 9.94 -36.22
N GLY A 339 -0.79 9.26 -37.04
CA GLY A 339 0.51 9.75 -37.54
C GLY A 339 1.71 9.36 -36.67
N TRP A 340 1.49 8.62 -35.58
CA TRP A 340 2.56 7.97 -34.82
C TRP A 340 2.80 6.54 -35.30
N THR A 341 4.07 6.15 -35.31
CA THR A 341 4.46 4.74 -35.39
C THR A 341 4.31 4.07 -34.03
N LEU A 342 3.48 3.03 -33.99
CA LEU A 342 3.26 2.17 -32.83
C LEU A 342 3.92 0.82 -33.02
N ARG A 343 4.65 0.33 -32.02
CA ARG A 343 5.10 -1.07 -31.92
C ARG A 343 4.23 -1.78 -30.89
N VAL A 344 3.39 -2.69 -31.34
CA VAL A 344 2.42 -3.39 -30.49
C VAL A 344 2.85 -4.83 -30.34
N ASP A 345 2.99 -5.28 -29.10
CA ASP A 345 3.23 -6.68 -28.73
C ASP A 345 2.24 -7.62 -29.44
N ASP A 346 2.77 -8.62 -30.13
CA ASP A 346 1.98 -9.53 -30.95
C ASP A 346 0.98 -10.34 -30.10
N ARG A 347 1.23 -10.49 -28.80
CA ARG A 347 0.29 -11.11 -27.84
C ARG A 347 -1.01 -10.33 -27.65
N LEU A 348 -1.07 -9.07 -28.08
CA LEU A 348 -2.27 -8.23 -28.03
C LEU A 348 -3.06 -8.23 -29.35
N LEU A 349 -2.61 -8.98 -30.36
CA LEU A 349 -3.12 -8.88 -31.72
C LEU A 349 -3.69 -10.23 -32.23
N GLY A 350 -4.42 -10.18 -33.34
CA GLY A 350 -4.95 -11.37 -34.03
C GLY A 350 -5.94 -12.15 -33.18
N ASP A 351 -5.80 -13.48 -33.16
CA ASP A 351 -6.67 -14.41 -32.42
C ASP A 351 -6.05 -14.84 -31.07
N THR A 352 -5.14 -14.02 -30.52
CA THR A 352 -4.52 -14.28 -29.22
C THR A 352 -5.54 -14.11 -28.07
N PRO A 353 -5.32 -14.76 -26.91
CA PRO A 353 -6.21 -14.61 -25.75
C PRO A 353 -6.41 -13.16 -25.28
N ASP A 354 -5.40 -12.31 -25.46
CA ASP A 354 -5.41 -10.90 -25.04
C ASP A 354 -5.79 -9.92 -26.17
N ALA A 355 -6.20 -10.42 -27.34
CA ALA A 355 -6.58 -9.58 -28.47
C ALA A 355 -7.70 -8.58 -28.14
N ALA A 356 -8.66 -8.98 -27.30
CA ALA A 356 -9.73 -8.10 -26.85
C ALA A 356 -9.23 -6.96 -25.94
N LEU A 357 -8.22 -7.22 -25.11
CA LEU A 357 -7.54 -6.19 -24.33
C LEU A 357 -6.78 -5.25 -25.25
N GLY A 358 -5.97 -5.79 -26.17
CA GLY A 358 -5.24 -5.02 -27.17
C GLY A 358 -6.14 -4.07 -27.97
N ALA A 359 -7.27 -4.57 -28.48
CA ALA A 359 -8.23 -3.76 -29.23
C ALA A 359 -8.86 -2.64 -28.39
N ARG A 360 -9.15 -2.88 -27.10
CA ARG A 360 -9.66 -1.82 -26.20
C ARG A 360 -8.58 -0.78 -25.92
N THR A 361 -7.36 -1.22 -25.63
CA THR A 361 -6.24 -0.33 -25.32
C THR A 361 -5.86 0.54 -26.51
N LEU A 362 -5.82 -0.02 -27.72
CA LEU A 362 -5.53 0.75 -28.95
C LEU A 362 -6.59 1.81 -29.23
N ARG A 363 -7.89 1.50 -29.05
CA ARG A 363 -8.96 2.52 -29.21
C ARG A 363 -8.85 3.64 -28.18
N PHE A 364 -8.50 3.30 -26.93
CA PHE A 364 -8.28 4.32 -25.91
C PHE A 364 -7.08 5.21 -26.26
N LEU A 365 -5.98 4.60 -26.67
CA LEU A 365 -4.78 5.32 -27.09
C LEU A 365 -5.06 6.21 -28.30
N GLU A 366 -5.81 5.73 -29.29
CA GLU A 366 -6.26 6.53 -30.44
C GLU A 366 -6.99 7.80 -29.99
N ALA A 367 -7.95 7.67 -29.07
CA ALA A 367 -8.68 8.83 -28.54
C ALA A 367 -7.73 9.85 -27.88
N LYS A 368 -6.76 9.40 -27.08
CA LYS A 368 -5.77 10.29 -26.46
C LYS A 368 -4.86 10.98 -27.48
N LEU A 369 -4.45 10.26 -28.53
CA LEU A 369 -3.63 10.83 -29.60
C LEU A 369 -4.42 11.83 -30.46
N VAL A 370 -5.72 11.60 -30.69
CA VAL A 370 -6.62 12.57 -31.33
C VAL A 370 -6.68 13.87 -30.52
N ASP A 371 -6.84 13.78 -29.19
CA ASP A 371 -6.87 14.96 -28.31
C ASP A 371 -5.55 15.76 -28.42
N ILE A 372 -4.41 15.08 -28.35
CA ILE A 372 -3.08 15.71 -28.49
C ILE A 372 -2.94 16.38 -29.85
N LYS A 373 -3.30 15.68 -30.93
CA LYS A 373 -3.23 16.19 -32.30
C LYS A 373 -4.10 17.44 -32.51
N ALA A 374 -5.22 17.54 -31.80
CA ALA A 374 -6.11 18.68 -31.92
C ALA A 374 -5.56 19.96 -31.26
N VAL A 375 -4.72 19.83 -30.22
CA VAL A 375 -4.28 20.97 -29.40
C VAL A 375 -2.83 21.39 -29.66
N VAL A 376 -1.96 20.49 -30.13
CA VAL A 376 -0.54 20.79 -30.36
C VAL A 376 -0.32 21.38 -31.77
N PRO A 377 0.42 22.50 -31.91
CA PRO A 377 0.72 23.08 -33.22
C PRO A 377 1.43 22.12 -34.17
N ALA A 378 1.15 22.23 -35.47
CA ALA A 378 1.53 21.23 -36.48
C ALA A 378 3.04 20.96 -36.56
N ASP A 379 3.88 21.96 -36.33
CA ASP A 379 5.34 21.82 -36.34
C ASP A 379 5.84 21.03 -35.13
N ARG A 380 5.33 21.30 -33.92
CA ARG A 380 5.62 20.53 -32.70
C ARG A 380 4.99 19.14 -32.73
N LEU A 381 3.78 19.03 -33.28
CA LEU A 381 3.08 17.77 -33.46
C LEU A 381 3.91 16.81 -34.33
N LYS A 382 4.55 17.31 -35.39
CA LYS A 382 5.44 16.51 -36.23
C LYS A 382 6.62 15.93 -35.45
N ASP A 383 7.18 16.69 -34.51
CA ASP A 383 8.23 16.21 -33.61
C ASP A 383 7.72 15.15 -32.64
N LEU A 384 6.52 15.33 -32.08
CA LEU A 384 5.89 14.31 -31.22
C LEU A 384 5.56 13.04 -32.00
N GLN A 385 5.07 13.15 -33.24
CA GLN A 385 4.74 12.04 -34.13
C GLN A 385 5.96 11.22 -34.57
N ALA A 386 7.16 11.82 -34.55
CA ALA A 386 8.41 11.11 -34.80
C ALA A 386 8.81 10.16 -33.66
N VAL A 387 8.21 10.31 -32.47
CA VAL A 387 8.47 9.44 -31.32
C VAL A 387 7.69 8.14 -31.48
N THR A 388 8.40 7.01 -31.45
CA THR A 388 7.74 5.70 -31.46
C THR A 388 7.07 5.41 -30.12
N ILE A 389 5.81 4.96 -30.16
CA ILE A 389 5.08 4.48 -28.98
C ILE A 389 5.11 2.95 -28.97
N VAL A 390 5.44 2.36 -27.83
CA VAL A 390 5.49 0.90 -27.65
C VAL A 390 4.39 0.47 -26.69
N LEU A 391 3.59 -0.52 -27.08
CA LEU A 391 2.51 -1.08 -26.26
C LEU A 391 2.74 -2.57 -26.04
N ASP A 392 2.95 -2.97 -24.79
CA ASP A 392 3.18 -4.35 -24.40
C ASP A 392 2.03 -4.93 -23.56
N LEU A 393 1.77 -6.23 -23.67
CA LEU A 393 0.87 -6.92 -22.73
C LEU A 393 1.44 -6.84 -21.30
N ASN A 394 2.72 -7.19 -21.20
CA ASN A 394 3.62 -6.99 -20.07
C ASN A 394 5.06 -7.00 -20.60
N CYS A 395 5.96 -6.26 -19.97
CA CYS A 395 7.40 -6.26 -20.28
C CYS A 395 8.19 -6.60 -19.01
N GLY A 396 8.08 -7.85 -18.57
CA GLY A 396 8.59 -8.25 -17.25
C GLY A 396 7.93 -7.44 -16.14
N ALA A 397 8.75 -6.93 -15.22
CA ALA A 397 8.27 -6.21 -14.05
C ALA A 397 7.83 -4.77 -14.32
N LEU A 398 8.18 -4.18 -15.47
CA LEU A 398 7.87 -2.79 -15.82
C LEU A 398 6.36 -2.52 -15.70
N ALA A 399 6.00 -1.41 -15.06
CA ALA A 399 4.61 -1.06 -14.74
C ALA A 399 4.23 0.33 -15.24
N SER A 400 5.00 1.34 -14.82
CA SER A 400 4.72 2.73 -15.16
C SER A 400 4.93 2.97 -16.64
N MET A 401 4.00 3.69 -17.26
CA MET A 401 4.27 4.36 -18.54
C MET A 401 5.52 5.21 -18.35
N GLN A 402 6.42 5.17 -19.33
CA GLN A 402 7.67 5.91 -19.23
C GLN A 402 8.32 6.11 -20.59
N TYR A 403 8.98 7.24 -20.75
CA TYR A 403 9.96 7.49 -21.77
C TYR A 403 11.35 6.94 -21.38
N HIS A 404 12.05 6.25 -22.30
CA HIS A 404 13.37 5.66 -22.05
C HIS A 404 14.50 6.49 -22.68
N PRO A 405 15.20 7.37 -21.95
CA PRO A 405 16.19 8.29 -22.55
C PRO A 405 17.49 7.60 -22.98
N SER A 406 17.85 6.46 -22.35
CA SER A 406 19.08 5.73 -22.64
C SER A 406 18.91 4.21 -22.52
N ALA A 407 19.75 3.48 -23.25
CA ALA A 407 19.74 2.01 -23.25
C ALA A 407 20.47 1.40 -22.04
N ASP A 408 21.20 2.19 -21.25
CA ASP A 408 22.02 1.67 -20.15
C ASP A 408 21.16 1.15 -19.00
N TRP A 409 20.12 1.91 -18.62
CA TRP A 409 19.19 1.45 -17.60
C TRP A 409 18.41 0.21 -18.06
N LEU A 410 17.97 0.19 -19.32
CA LEU A 410 17.27 -0.96 -19.92
C LEU A 410 18.13 -2.22 -19.84
N ARG A 411 19.38 -2.17 -20.34
CA ARG A 411 20.31 -3.30 -20.27
C ARG A 411 20.63 -3.72 -18.84
N GLY A 412 20.88 -2.74 -17.96
CA GLY A 412 21.20 -2.99 -16.55
C GLY A 412 20.07 -3.67 -15.78
N ASN A 413 18.83 -3.53 -16.24
CA ASN A 413 17.63 -4.13 -15.63
C ASN A 413 17.02 -5.26 -16.47
N GLY A 414 17.73 -5.74 -17.51
CA GLY A 414 17.31 -6.90 -18.31
C GLY A 414 16.12 -6.65 -19.23
N TYR A 415 15.91 -5.41 -19.68
CA TYR A 415 14.85 -5.03 -20.61
C TYR A 415 15.37 -4.80 -22.03
N PRO A 416 14.51 -4.87 -23.07
CA PRO A 416 14.92 -4.74 -24.46
C PRO A 416 15.53 -3.36 -24.76
N ALA A 417 16.77 -3.33 -25.23
CA ALA A 417 17.49 -2.08 -25.53
C ALA A 417 16.83 -1.27 -26.66
N GLU A 418 16.04 -1.91 -27.51
CA GLU A 418 15.24 -1.28 -28.58
C GLU A 418 14.11 -0.37 -28.09
N LEU A 419 13.86 -0.31 -26.77
CA LEU A 419 12.92 0.62 -26.15
C LEU A 419 13.49 2.03 -25.99
N VAL A 420 14.80 2.22 -26.22
CA VAL A 420 15.45 3.53 -26.10
C VAL A 420 14.83 4.57 -27.04
N LYS A 421 14.73 5.81 -26.55
CA LYS A 421 14.09 6.98 -27.20
C LYS A 421 12.63 6.77 -27.61
N CYS A 422 11.92 5.84 -26.96
CA CYS A 422 10.50 5.58 -27.20
C CYS A 422 9.67 5.89 -25.94
N VAL A 423 8.39 6.21 -26.17
CA VAL A 423 7.37 6.18 -25.11
C VAL A 423 6.89 4.74 -24.96
N HIS A 424 7.02 4.17 -23.77
CA HIS A 424 6.68 2.78 -23.51
C HIS A 424 5.49 2.67 -22.56
N LEU A 425 4.46 1.95 -23.01
CA LEU A 425 3.29 1.52 -22.25
C LEU A 425 3.50 0.04 -21.91
N PRO A 426 4.19 -0.28 -20.80
CA PRO A 426 4.69 -1.64 -20.56
C PRO A 426 3.61 -2.65 -20.20
N ARG A 427 2.38 -2.19 -19.94
CA ARG A 427 1.24 -3.03 -19.57
C ARG A 427 -0.05 -2.48 -20.17
N ALA A 428 -0.60 -3.21 -21.13
CA ALA A 428 -1.84 -2.80 -21.82
C ALA A 428 -3.04 -2.67 -20.88
N ALA A 429 -3.08 -3.47 -19.81
CA ALA A 429 -4.15 -3.43 -18.80
C ALA A 429 -4.21 -2.12 -18.01
N ASP A 430 -3.09 -1.41 -17.91
CA ASP A 430 -2.98 -0.17 -17.12
C ASP A 430 -3.26 1.09 -17.95
N VAL A 431 -3.49 0.95 -19.27
CA VAL A 431 -3.68 2.08 -20.20
C VAL A 431 -5.14 2.57 -20.22
N ALA A 432 -6.08 1.69 -20.53
CA ALA A 432 -7.49 2.06 -20.69
C ALA A 432 -8.26 1.96 -19.35
N THR A 433 -7.89 2.80 -18.39
CA THR A 433 -8.40 2.74 -17.01
C THR A 433 -9.12 4.02 -16.60
N ARG A 434 -9.96 3.93 -15.56
CA ARG A 434 -10.59 5.10 -14.94
C ARG A 434 -9.56 6.12 -14.45
N ARG A 435 -8.39 5.65 -13.96
CA ARG A 435 -7.28 6.51 -13.54
C ARG A 435 -6.85 7.43 -14.68
N ASN A 436 -6.65 6.91 -15.88
CA ASN A 436 -6.18 7.69 -17.03
C ASN A 436 -7.30 8.51 -17.72
N ILE A 437 -8.45 8.64 -17.06
CA ILE A 437 -9.57 9.50 -17.45
C ILE A 437 -9.82 10.54 -16.36
N ASN A 438 -9.93 10.09 -15.11
CA ASN A 438 -10.38 10.92 -14.00
C ASN A 438 -9.24 11.53 -13.19
N GLU A 439 -8.07 10.90 -13.22
CA GLU A 439 -6.92 11.28 -12.39
C GLU A 439 -5.84 11.84 -13.29
N GLN A 440 -5.33 11.05 -14.25
CA GLN A 440 -4.22 11.39 -15.15
C GLN A 440 -4.66 11.39 -16.63
N PRO A 441 -5.57 12.30 -17.04
CA PRO A 441 -6.15 12.29 -18.38
C PRO A 441 -5.13 12.53 -19.50
N TRP A 442 -4.01 13.20 -19.22
CA TRP A 442 -2.98 13.59 -20.19
C TRP A 442 -1.65 12.84 -20.01
N CYS A 443 -1.65 11.69 -19.32
CA CYS A 443 -0.45 10.86 -19.12
C CYS A 443 0.28 10.45 -20.43
N ILE A 444 -0.41 10.28 -21.55
CA ILE A 444 0.24 10.02 -22.84
C ILE A 444 1.02 11.24 -23.33
N LEU A 445 0.48 12.45 -23.13
CA LEU A 445 1.17 13.70 -23.43
C LEU A 445 2.34 13.92 -22.48
N HIS A 446 2.23 13.53 -21.21
CA HIS A 446 3.34 13.57 -20.25
C HIS A 446 4.59 12.84 -20.77
N GLU A 447 4.40 11.59 -21.20
CA GLU A 447 5.52 10.79 -21.72
C GLU A 447 6.06 11.34 -23.05
N LEU A 448 5.18 11.87 -23.90
CA LEU A 448 5.60 12.56 -25.13
C LEU A 448 6.34 13.88 -24.83
N ALA A 449 6.01 14.57 -23.74
CA ALA A 449 6.70 15.77 -23.30
C ALA A 449 8.12 15.45 -22.80
N HIS A 450 8.32 14.33 -22.09
CA HIS A 450 9.66 13.80 -21.78
C HIS A 450 10.46 13.55 -23.06
N ALA A 451 9.85 12.91 -24.06
CA ALA A 451 10.49 12.67 -25.35
C ALA A 451 10.88 13.96 -26.07
N TYR A 452 9.99 14.96 -26.10
CA TYR A 452 10.26 16.27 -26.71
C TYR A 452 11.38 17.01 -25.97
N HIS A 453 11.35 17.02 -24.64
CA HIS A 453 12.38 17.64 -23.80
C HIS A 453 13.75 17.04 -24.07
N ASP A 454 13.86 15.72 -24.15
CA ASP A 454 15.12 15.04 -24.49
C ASP A 454 15.56 15.29 -25.94
N GLN A 455 14.68 15.02 -26.91
CA GLN A 455 15.06 14.90 -28.31
C GLN A 455 15.09 16.23 -29.07
N LYS A 456 14.43 17.27 -28.57
CA LYS A 456 14.30 18.58 -29.25
C LYS A 456 14.88 19.73 -28.45
N LEU A 457 14.76 19.71 -27.13
CA LEU A 457 15.27 20.77 -26.26
C LEU A 457 16.61 20.42 -25.59
N SER A 458 16.87 19.13 -25.35
CA SER A 458 17.78 18.60 -24.34
C SER A 458 17.26 18.74 -22.90
N PHE A 459 17.43 17.70 -22.08
CA PHE A 459 17.17 17.73 -20.64
C PHE A 459 18.03 18.76 -19.87
N ASP A 460 19.03 19.34 -20.55
CA ASP A 460 19.87 20.42 -20.06
C ASP A 460 19.38 21.82 -20.42
N GLU A 461 18.22 21.97 -21.07
CA GLU A 461 17.69 23.26 -21.52
C GLU A 461 17.64 24.29 -20.36
N PRO A 462 18.45 25.37 -20.42
CA PRO A 462 18.69 26.23 -19.26
C PRO A 462 17.44 26.99 -18.80
N ARG A 463 16.52 27.32 -19.74
CA ARG A 463 15.28 28.02 -19.38
C ARG A 463 14.36 27.14 -18.53
N ILE A 464 14.26 25.85 -18.83
CA ILE A 464 13.45 24.90 -18.05
C ILE A 464 14.07 24.67 -16.67
N LYS A 465 15.39 24.49 -16.59
CA LYS A 465 16.09 24.39 -15.30
C LYS A 465 15.87 25.61 -14.42
N ALA A 466 16.00 26.82 -14.99
CA ALA A 466 15.78 28.05 -14.26
C ALA A 466 14.33 28.18 -13.75
N ALA A 467 13.35 27.82 -14.58
CA ALA A 467 11.94 27.82 -14.18
C ALA A 467 11.66 26.80 -13.06
N HIS A 468 12.22 25.59 -13.15
CA HIS A 468 12.09 24.56 -12.11
C HIS A 468 12.71 25.00 -10.78
N GLU A 469 13.92 25.58 -10.79
CA GLU A 469 14.54 26.10 -9.57
C GLU A 469 13.72 27.23 -8.94
N LYS A 470 13.14 28.12 -9.77
CA LYS A 470 12.25 29.18 -9.29
C LYS A 470 10.96 28.62 -8.68
N PHE A 471 10.35 27.61 -9.30
CA PHE A 471 9.17 26.94 -8.77
C PHE A 471 9.45 26.21 -7.44
N LYS A 472 10.62 25.59 -7.30
CA LYS A 472 11.05 25.03 -6.01
C LYS A 472 11.22 26.11 -4.95
N ALA A 473 11.87 27.22 -5.31
CA ALA A 473 12.14 28.33 -4.40
C ALA A 473 10.88 29.09 -3.96
N SER A 474 9.84 29.14 -4.80
CA SER A 474 8.56 29.78 -4.44
C SER A 474 7.80 29.02 -3.35
N GLY A 475 8.06 27.71 -3.20
CA GLY A 475 7.35 26.84 -2.27
C GLY A 475 5.94 26.47 -2.71
N HIS A 476 5.47 26.93 -3.87
CA HIS A 476 4.13 26.64 -4.39
C HIS A 476 3.88 25.13 -4.54
N GLY A 477 4.90 24.36 -4.91
CA GLY A 477 4.79 22.89 -5.02
C GLY A 477 4.81 22.13 -3.69
N ASN A 478 5.10 22.74 -2.54
CA ASN A 478 5.30 22.00 -1.28
C ASN A 478 4.01 21.37 -0.73
N ALA A 479 2.86 21.99 -1.01
CA ALA A 479 1.54 21.55 -0.55
C ALA A 479 0.44 21.99 -1.55
N THR A 480 0.54 21.51 -2.78
CA THR A 480 -0.41 21.82 -3.87
C THR A 480 -1.63 20.89 -3.83
N LEU A 481 -2.73 21.29 -4.44
CA LEU A 481 -3.92 20.43 -4.57
C LEU A 481 -3.63 19.27 -5.53
N LEU A 482 -4.07 18.08 -5.16
CA LEU A 482 -4.15 16.89 -6.02
C LEU A 482 -5.57 16.78 -6.60
N TYR A 483 -5.77 16.02 -7.68
CA TYR A 483 -7.05 15.77 -8.36
C TYR A 483 -8.21 15.39 -7.42
N ASN A 484 -7.91 14.83 -6.25
CA ASN A 484 -8.88 14.43 -5.22
C ASN A 484 -9.09 15.47 -4.10
N GLY A 485 -8.53 16.68 -4.25
CA GLY A 485 -8.64 17.79 -3.29
C GLY A 485 -7.67 17.73 -2.11
N LYS A 486 -6.86 16.66 -1.97
CA LYS A 486 -5.83 16.61 -0.92
C LYS A 486 -4.68 17.55 -1.24
N ARG A 487 -4.00 18.06 -0.21
CA ARG A 487 -2.74 18.80 -0.38
C ARG A 487 -1.55 17.86 -0.25
N VAL A 488 -0.70 17.84 -1.27
CA VAL A 488 0.47 16.97 -1.37
C VAL A 488 1.65 17.73 -1.98
N LYS A 489 2.84 17.16 -1.89
CA LYS A 489 4.01 17.68 -2.61
C LYS A 489 3.83 17.43 -4.12
N HIS A 490 3.96 18.48 -4.93
CA HIS A 490 3.81 18.41 -6.38
C HIS A 490 4.89 17.51 -6.99
N TYR A 491 4.49 16.62 -7.91
CA TYR A 491 5.41 15.69 -8.56
C TYR A 491 6.53 16.38 -9.34
N GLY A 492 6.24 17.51 -9.98
CA GLY A 492 7.23 18.36 -10.67
C GLY A 492 8.38 18.88 -9.80
N LEU A 493 8.35 18.73 -8.47
CA LEU A 493 9.50 19.04 -7.62
C LEU A 493 10.61 17.96 -7.66
N THR A 494 10.37 16.83 -8.31
CA THR A 494 11.31 15.69 -8.36
C THR A 494 12.56 16.04 -9.15
N ASN A 495 12.40 16.55 -10.37
CA ASN A 495 13.48 17.02 -11.23
C ASN A 495 12.89 17.89 -12.36
N GLN A 496 13.75 18.53 -13.15
CA GLN A 496 13.33 19.43 -14.22
C GLN A 496 12.61 18.72 -15.38
N MET A 497 12.79 17.41 -15.54
CA MET A 497 12.13 16.61 -16.57
C MET A 497 10.67 16.42 -16.20
N GLU A 498 10.38 15.95 -14.99
CA GLU A 498 9.00 15.84 -14.47
C GLU A 498 8.33 17.20 -14.41
N PHE A 499 9.05 18.24 -13.96
CA PHE A 499 8.53 19.60 -13.97
C PHE A 499 8.03 20.02 -15.37
N PHE A 500 8.80 19.76 -16.42
CA PHE A 500 8.39 20.15 -17.77
C PHE A 500 7.19 19.33 -18.27
N ALA A 501 7.17 18.03 -18.00
CA ALA A 501 6.09 17.14 -18.44
C ALA A 501 4.77 17.48 -17.73
N GLU A 502 4.79 17.62 -16.41
CA GLU A 502 3.66 18.05 -15.58
C GLU A 502 3.08 19.38 -16.06
N MET A 503 3.93 20.40 -16.25
CA MET A 503 3.46 21.73 -16.64
C MET A 503 2.98 21.75 -18.09
N THR A 504 3.43 20.82 -18.93
CA THR A 504 2.89 20.61 -20.28
C THR A 504 1.48 20.02 -20.24
N GLU A 505 1.16 19.11 -19.31
CA GLU A 505 -0.21 18.63 -19.09
C GLU A 505 -1.14 19.79 -18.73
N SER A 506 -0.76 20.64 -17.78
CA SER A 506 -1.54 21.82 -17.39
C SER A 506 -1.71 22.80 -18.56
N PHE A 507 -0.70 22.95 -19.42
CA PHE A 507 -0.71 23.92 -20.52
C PHE A 507 -1.68 23.56 -21.65
N PHE A 508 -1.75 22.27 -22.02
CA PHE A 508 -2.61 21.79 -23.11
C PHE A 508 -3.93 21.18 -22.65
N GLY A 509 -4.00 20.73 -21.40
CA GLY A 509 -5.04 19.84 -20.92
C GLY A 509 -5.36 20.01 -19.45
N VAL A 510 -5.40 18.87 -18.74
CA VAL A 510 -5.67 18.78 -17.31
C VAL A 510 -4.60 17.92 -16.63
N ASN A 511 -3.88 18.49 -15.68
CA ASN A 511 -2.92 17.83 -14.81
C ASN A 511 -3.63 17.26 -13.55
N ASP A 512 -3.06 16.25 -12.90
CA ASP A 512 -3.50 15.72 -11.62
C ASP A 512 -3.04 16.55 -10.40
N PHE A 513 -2.13 17.51 -10.58
CA PHE A 513 -1.70 18.50 -9.57
C PHE A 513 -2.07 19.93 -9.99
N PHE A 514 -2.35 20.79 -9.01
CA PHE A 514 -2.50 22.22 -9.26
C PHE A 514 -1.13 22.85 -9.61
N PRO A 515 -1.04 23.70 -10.66
CA PRO A 515 -2.16 24.21 -11.48
C PRO A 515 -2.74 23.14 -12.42
N PHE A 516 -4.04 22.91 -12.34
CA PHE A 516 -4.68 21.78 -13.02
C PHE A 516 -4.86 22.03 -14.51
N ASN A 517 -5.01 23.29 -14.92
CA ASN A 517 -5.34 23.63 -16.30
C ASN A 517 -4.61 24.90 -16.73
N ARG A 518 -4.82 25.25 -18.00
CA ARG A 518 -4.13 26.35 -18.68
C ARG A 518 -4.35 27.71 -18.00
N ALA A 519 -5.57 27.99 -17.54
CA ALA A 519 -5.91 29.27 -16.93
C ALA A 519 -5.25 29.41 -15.56
N GLU A 520 -5.30 28.35 -14.76
CA GLU A 520 -4.64 28.30 -13.46
C GLU A 520 -3.12 28.39 -13.58
N LEU A 521 -2.52 27.74 -14.59
CA LEU A 521 -1.10 27.84 -14.87
C LEU A 521 -0.70 29.28 -15.22
N GLN A 522 -1.51 29.97 -16.03
CA GLN A 522 -1.28 31.36 -16.40
C GLN A 522 -1.38 32.30 -15.19
N GLU A 523 -2.33 32.06 -14.28
CA GLU A 523 -2.55 32.89 -13.09
C GLU A 523 -1.48 32.64 -12.02
N ALA A 524 -1.20 31.38 -11.70
CA ALA A 524 -0.30 31.00 -10.62
C ALA A 524 1.18 31.14 -11.02
N GLU A 525 1.53 30.85 -12.28
CA GLU A 525 2.91 30.80 -12.77
C GLU A 525 3.07 31.53 -14.12
N PRO A 526 2.82 32.85 -14.20
CA PRO A 526 2.74 33.59 -15.47
C PRO A 526 4.04 33.56 -16.31
N GLU A 527 5.21 33.56 -15.66
CA GLU A 527 6.49 33.46 -16.36
C GLU A 527 6.72 32.06 -16.95
N LEU A 528 6.31 31.01 -16.23
CA LEU A 528 6.35 29.64 -16.72
C LEU A 528 5.38 29.44 -17.88
N PHE A 529 4.17 30.00 -17.77
CA PHE A 529 3.20 30.00 -18.85
C PHE A 529 3.75 30.67 -20.12
N GLN A 530 4.47 31.79 -19.97
CA GLN A 530 5.13 32.46 -21.09
C GLN A 530 6.24 31.58 -21.69
N LEU A 531 7.07 30.94 -20.86
CA LEU A 531 8.09 30.00 -21.33
C LEU A 531 7.48 28.82 -22.12
N LEU A 532 6.40 28.22 -21.61
CA LEU A 532 5.71 27.14 -22.30
C LEU A 532 5.07 27.63 -23.61
N THR A 533 4.57 28.86 -23.65
CA THR A 533 4.10 29.48 -24.89
C THR A 533 5.23 29.63 -25.90
N GLU A 534 6.42 30.04 -25.47
CA GLU A 534 7.60 30.12 -26.35
C GLU A 534 8.06 28.75 -26.87
N ILE A 535 7.99 27.72 -26.04
CA ILE A 535 8.42 26.36 -26.41
C ILE A 535 7.39 25.71 -27.36
N TRP A 536 6.11 25.77 -26.99
CA TRP A 536 5.07 24.98 -27.63
C TRP A 536 4.29 25.71 -28.73
N ILE A 537 4.15 27.04 -28.65
CA ILE A 537 3.29 27.81 -29.56
C ILE A 537 4.08 28.70 -30.51
N SER A 538 5.12 29.38 -30.00
CA SER A 538 5.90 30.29 -30.84
C SER A 538 6.66 29.53 -31.93
N PRO A 539 6.74 30.08 -33.17
CA PRO A 539 7.55 29.49 -34.23
C PRO A 539 9.00 29.27 -33.76
N HIS A 540 9.64 28.19 -34.19
CA HIS A 540 11.07 28.02 -33.96
C HIS A 540 11.81 29.25 -34.50
N LYS A 541 12.64 29.87 -33.66
CA LYS A 541 13.52 30.97 -34.08
C LYS A 541 14.73 30.46 -34.86
#